data_AF-A0A914ZPK3-F1
#
_entry.id   AF-A0A914ZPK3-F1
#
_cell.length_a   1.000
_cell.length_b   1.000
_cell.length_c   1.000
_cell.angle_alpha   90.00
_cell.angle_beta   90.00
_cell.angle_gamma   90.00
#
_symmetry.space_group_name_H-M   'P 1'
#
loop_
_entity.id
_entity.type
_entity.pdbx_description
1 polymer ?
#
loop_
_entity_poly.entity_id
_entity_poly.type
_entity_poly.pdbx_seq_one_letter_code
_entity_poly.pdbx_strand_id
1 'polypeptide(L)'
;MPAEKYWLLFSQTVTSCLNMFIGPDRFSLTRLPNRDEVKFVRLPTRTLKAGDSCNIVTIGVGHDVGAEKQLQSLFPKICAFYGADPVEKINKELYESIGGRFFPFAVGSTSGND
;
A
#
# COMPACT_ATOMS: atom_id res chain seq x y z
N MET A 1 -5.38 28.74 20.07
CA MET A 1 -4.34 28.79 19.02
C MET A 1 -5.05 28.88 17.68
N PRO A 2 -4.68 29.79 16.76
CA PRO A 2 -5.29 29.83 15.41
C PRO A 2 -5.05 28.50 14.68
N ALA A 3 -6.01 28.07 13.87
CA ALA A 3 -5.93 26.78 13.16
C ALA A 3 -4.68 26.66 12.27
N GLU A 4 -4.30 27.73 11.58
CA GLU A 4 -3.09 27.77 10.75
C GLU A 4 -1.81 27.53 11.56
N LYS A 5 -1.71 28.15 12.75
CA LYS A 5 -0.56 27.97 13.65
C LYS A 5 -0.49 26.54 14.19
N TYR A 6 -1.64 25.92 14.45
CA TYR A 6 -1.72 24.51 14.85
C TYR A 6 -1.25 23.59 13.72
N TRP A 7 -1.75 23.77 12.49
CA TRP A 7 -1.37 22.93 11.35
C TRP A 7 0.12 23.07 10.98
N LEU A 8 0.65 24.30 11.05
CA LEU A 8 2.07 24.53 10.85
C LEU A 8 2.92 23.79 11.90
N LEU A 9 2.56 23.93 13.18
CA LEU A 9 3.28 23.28 14.27
C LEU A 9 3.19 21.74 14.17
N PHE A 10 2.00 21.22 13.88
CA PHE A 10 1.77 19.79 13.66
C PHE A 10 2.64 19.25 12.52
N SER A 11 2.64 19.90 11.35
CA SER A 11 3.45 19.51 10.20
C SER A 11 4.95 19.52 10.52
N GLN A 12 5.42 20.55 11.24
CA GLN A 12 6.82 20.65 11.68
C GLN A 12 7.20 19.55 12.66
N THR A 13 6.36 19.27 13.66
CA THR A 13 6.60 18.20 14.64
C THR A 13 6.61 16.84 13.97
N VAL A 14 5.64 16.52 13.11
CA VAL A 14 5.61 15.26 12.35
C VAL A 14 6.87 15.12 11.50
N THR A 15 7.26 16.17 10.77
CA THR A 15 8.48 16.15 9.94
C THR A 15 9.73 15.93 10.79
N SER A 16 9.84 16.58 11.95
CA SER A 16 10.98 16.42 12.86
C SER A 16 11.05 14.99 13.42
N CYS A 17 9.92 14.43 13.87
CA CYS A 17 9.85 13.05 14.35
C CYS A 17 10.19 12.05 13.25
N LEU A 18 9.66 12.25 12.03
CA LEU A 18 9.99 11.40 10.89
C LEU A 18 11.49 11.42 10.63
N ASN A 19 12.12 12.60 10.52
CA ASN A 19 13.56 12.71 10.27
C ASN A 19 14.43 12.13 11.40
N MET A 20 13.95 12.18 12.64
CA MET A 20 14.69 11.70 13.82
C MET A 20 14.70 10.17 13.93
N PHE A 21 13.57 9.51 13.62
CA PHE A 21 13.40 8.07 13.83
C PHE A 21 13.47 7.26 12.54
N ILE A 22 13.08 7.87 11.43
CA ILE A 22 13.05 7.25 10.11
C ILE A 22 14.04 8.03 9.26
N GLY A 23 15.29 7.54 9.18
CA GLY A 23 16.23 8.10 8.21
C GLY A 23 15.54 8.20 6.84
N PRO A 24 15.60 9.34 6.13
CA PRO A 24 14.76 9.61 4.96
C PRO A 24 14.84 8.50 3.88
N ASP A 25 15.97 7.79 3.81
CA ASP A 25 16.18 6.70 2.87
C ASP A 25 15.69 5.32 3.38
N ARG A 26 15.47 5.16 4.69
CA ARG A 26 15.12 3.86 5.32
C ARG A 26 13.69 3.43 5.03
N PHE A 27 12.79 4.37 4.77
CA PHE A 27 11.37 4.09 4.52
C PHE A 27 10.83 4.93 3.35
N SER A 28 11.55 4.92 2.21
CA SER A 28 11.04 5.51 0.98
C SER A 28 9.78 4.78 0.51
N LEU A 29 8.67 5.51 0.48
CA LEU A 29 7.39 5.08 -0.07
C LEU A 29 7.22 5.69 -1.46
N THR A 30 6.92 4.84 -2.44
CA THR A 30 6.53 5.27 -3.78
C THR A 30 5.04 5.54 -3.79
N ARG A 31 4.64 6.65 -4.41
CA ARG A 31 3.23 7.03 -4.58
C ARG A 31 2.72 6.45 -5.89
N LEU A 32 1.65 5.66 -5.83
CA LEU A 32 0.95 5.09 -6.99
C LEU A 32 -0.48 5.63 -7.03
N PRO A 33 -0.77 6.62 -7.89
CA PRO A 33 -2.12 7.16 -8.01
C PRO A 33 -3.05 6.15 -8.69
N ASN A 34 -4.23 5.98 -8.09
CA ASN A 34 -5.44 5.41 -8.68
C ASN A 34 -6.36 6.56 -9.14
N ARG A 35 -7.56 6.23 -9.61
CA ARG A 35 -8.52 7.24 -10.09
C ARG A 35 -8.97 8.22 -8.99
N ASP A 36 -9.23 7.74 -7.78
CA ASP A 36 -9.81 8.52 -6.67
C ASP A 36 -8.94 8.57 -5.41
N GLU A 37 -7.90 7.74 -5.32
CA GLU A 37 -6.97 7.71 -4.21
C GLU A 37 -5.50 7.58 -4.63
N VAL A 38 -4.60 7.66 -3.65
CA VAL A 38 -3.17 7.36 -3.84
C VAL A 38 -2.81 6.20 -2.92
N LYS A 39 -2.31 5.11 -3.50
CA LYS A 39 -1.69 4.03 -2.73
C LYS A 39 -0.20 4.35 -2.52
N PHE A 40 0.30 4.04 -1.32
CA PHE A 40 1.72 4.18 -0.99
C PHE A 40 2.33 2.79 -0.89
N VAL A 41 3.38 2.54 -1.66
CA VAL A 41 4.04 1.24 -1.73
C VAL A 41 5.48 1.33 -1.24
N ARG A 42 5.90 0.34 -0.46
CA ARG A 42 7.31 0.10 -0.19
C ARG A 42 7.83 -0.91 -1.21
N LEU A 43 8.64 -0.44 -2.15
CA LEU A 43 9.27 -1.33 -3.12
C LEU A 43 10.33 -2.22 -2.45
N PRO A 44 10.62 -3.41 -2.99
CA PRO A 44 11.73 -4.24 -2.54
C PRO A 44 13.02 -3.43 -2.48
N THR A 45 13.74 -3.53 -1.36
CA THR A 45 15.01 -2.80 -1.14
C THR A 45 16.19 -3.43 -1.88
N ARG A 46 16.02 -4.64 -2.41
CA ARG A 46 17.02 -5.39 -3.16
C ARG A 46 16.49 -5.73 -4.55
N THR A 47 17.41 -5.90 -5.50
CA THR A 47 17.07 -6.45 -6.82
C THR A 47 16.53 -7.87 -6.66
N LEU A 48 15.37 -8.11 -7.26
CA LEU A 48 14.77 -9.45 -7.32
C LEU A 48 15.41 -10.26 -8.45
N LYS A 49 15.69 -11.53 -8.18
CA LYS A 49 16.27 -12.51 -9.09
C LYS A 49 15.29 -13.65 -9.35
N ALA A 50 15.51 -14.39 -10.43
CA ALA A 50 14.75 -15.62 -10.67
C ALA A 50 14.93 -16.59 -9.49
N GLY A 51 13.83 -17.12 -8.98
CA GLY A 51 13.80 -18.00 -7.80
C GLY A 51 13.61 -17.27 -6.45
N ASP A 52 13.62 -15.94 -6.43
CA ASP A 52 13.24 -15.19 -5.23
C ASP A 52 11.74 -15.32 -4.93
N SER A 53 11.40 -15.50 -3.65
CA SER A 53 10.04 -15.32 -3.19
C SER A 53 9.73 -13.83 -3.04
N CYS A 54 8.92 -13.29 -3.94
CA CYS A 54 8.38 -11.94 -3.83
C CYS A 54 6.86 -11.98 -3.62
N ASN A 55 6.38 -11.22 -2.64
CA ASN A 55 4.96 -11.07 -2.38
C ASN A 55 4.62 -9.58 -2.34
N ILE A 56 3.57 -9.20 -3.06
CA ILE A 56 2.97 -7.87 -2.99
C ILE A 56 1.65 -8.02 -2.26
N VAL A 57 1.51 -7.27 -1.16
CA VAL A 57 0.33 -7.28 -0.32
C VAL A 57 -0.36 -5.91 -0.44
N THR A 58 -1.57 -5.90 -0.98
CA THR A 58 -2.44 -4.72 -1.02
C THR A 58 -3.40 -4.77 0.16
N ILE A 59 -3.37 -3.73 0.99
CA ILE A 59 -4.34 -3.52 2.07
C ILE A 59 -5.31 -2.43 1.63
N GLY A 60 -6.60 -2.74 1.59
CA GLY A 60 -7.61 -1.85 1.00
C GLY A 60 -7.46 -1.85 -0.51
N VAL A 61 -8.02 -2.88 -1.16
CA VAL A 61 -8.03 -2.98 -2.62
C VAL A 61 -8.78 -1.80 -3.20
N GLY A 62 -9.97 -1.50 -2.68
CA GLY A 62 -10.84 -0.49 -3.25
C GLY A 62 -11.34 -0.86 -4.65
N HIS A 63 -12.21 -0.02 -5.21
CA HIS A 63 -12.86 -0.32 -6.49
C HIS A 63 -11.96 -0.03 -7.71
N ASP A 64 -10.63 0.02 -7.54
CA ASP A 64 -9.63 0.28 -8.58
C ASP A 64 -8.32 -0.47 -8.28
N VAL A 65 -7.78 -1.16 -9.29
CA VAL A 65 -6.52 -1.93 -9.24
C VAL A 65 -5.41 -1.35 -10.12
N GLY A 66 -5.50 -0.06 -10.45
CA GLY A 66 -4.52 0.65 -11.30
C GLY A 66 -3.10 0.61 -10.75
N ALA A 67 -2.93 0.82 -9.44
CA ALA A 67 -1.65 0.75 -8.74
C ALA A 67 -1.05 -0.67 -8.80
N GLU A 68 -1.87 -1.71 -8.63
CA GLU A 68 -1.45 -3.10 -8.71
C GLU A 68 -1.02 -3.48 -10.12
N LYS A 69 -1.73 -3.00 -11.15
CA LYS A 69 -1.33 -3.17 -12.56
C LYS A 69 0.01 -2.49 -12.86
N GLN A 70 0.26 -1.31 -12.28
CA GLN A 70 1.57 -0.66 -12.36
C GLN A 70 2.66 -1.49 -11.68
N LEU A 71 2.38 -2.10 -10.53
CA LEU A 71 3.33 -2.99 -9.87
C LEU A 71 3.58 -4.28 -10.66
N GLN A 72 2.58 -4.81 -11.35
CA GLN A 72 2.77 -5.96 -12.24
C GLN A 72 3.70 -5.67 -13.41
N SER A 73 3.68 -4.45 -13.96
CA SER A 73 4.60 -4.08 -15.02
C SER A 73 6.03 -3.87 -14.52
N LEU A 74 6.21 -3.49 -13.25
CA LEU A 74 7.52 -3.37 -12.61
C LEU A 74 8.12 -4.74 -12.19
N PHE A 75 7.26 -5.70 -11.82
CA PHE A 75 7.68 -7.03 -11.35
C PHE A 75 7.02 -8.19 -12.11
N PRO A 76 7.07 -8.20 -13.46
CA PRO A 76 6.32 -9.16 -14.24
C PRO A 76 6.83 -10.58 -13.98
N LYS A 77 5.94 -11.45 -13.50
CA LYS A 77 6.17 -12.90 -13.29
C LYS A 77 7.14 -13.27 -12.16
N ILE A 78 7.53 -12.32 -11.29
CA ILE A 78 8.38 -12.60 -10.11
C ILE A 78 7.58 -12.57 -8.81
N CYS A 79 6.65 -11.63 -8.67
CA CYS A 79 5.90 -11.43 -7.44
C CYS A 79 4.50 -12.05 -7.50
N ALA A 80 4.10 -12.70 -6.41
CA ALA A 80 2.71 -13.08 -6.17
C ALA A 80 1.93 -11.92 -5.54
N PHE A 81 0.67 -11.74 -5.95
CA PHE A 81 -0.18 -10.62 -5.52
C PHE A 81 -1.29 -11.10 -4.59
N TYR A 82 -1.45 -10.42 -3.45
CA TYR A 82 -2.44 -10.72 -2.43
C TYR A 82 -3.16 -9.45 -2.00
N GLY A 83 -4.49 -9.42 -2.14
CA GLY A 83 -5.30 -8.26 -1.81
C GLY A 83 -6.26 -8.55 -0.67
N ALA A 84 -6.37 -7.63 0.29
CA ALA A 84 -7.32 -7.73 1.39
C ALA A 84 -8.28 -6.52 1.40
N ASP A 85 -9.59 -6.79 1.45
CA ASP A 85 -10.63 -5.77 1.56
C ASP A 85 -11.92 -6.36 2.15
N PRO A 86 -12.65 -5.65 3.03
CA PRO A 86 -13.94 -6.14 3.56
C PRO A 86 -15.06 -6.17 2.50
N VAL A 87 -14.96 -5.39 1.41
CA VAL A 87 -15.98 -5.36 0.35
C VAL A 87 -15.66 -6.45 -0.69
N GLU A 88 -16.25 -7.63 -0.53
CA GLU A 88 -15.89 -8.78 -1.38
C GLU A 88 -16.35 -8.63 -2.84
N LYS A 89 -17.63 -8.34 -3.08
CA LYS A 89 -18.28 -8.61 -4.38
C LYS A 89 -17.54 -8.00 -5.59
N ILE A 90 -17.14 -6.74 -5.48
CA ILE A 90 -16.49 -6.00 -6.58
C ILE A 90 -14.97 -6.20 -6.53
N ASN A 91 -14.38 -6.11 -5.33
CA ASN A 91 -12.92 -6.09 -5.19
C ASN A 91 -12.30 -7.45 -5.45
N LYS A 92 -13.01 -8.54 -5.15
CA LYS A 92 -12.60 -9.89 -5.51
C LYS A 92 -12.46 -10.04 -7.02
N GLU A 93 -13.51 -9.71 -7.77
CA GLU A 93 -13.50 -9.83 -9.23
C GLU A 93 -12.39 -8.97 -9.85
N LEU A 94 -12.25 -7.72 -9.41
CA LEU A 94 -11.21 -6.81 -9.89
C LEU A 94 -9.80 -7.34 -9.61
N TYR A 95 -9.53 -7.78 -8.38
CA TYR A 95 -8.19 -8.23 -7.98
C TYR A 95 -7.83 -9.60 -8.58
N GLU A 96 -8.80 -10.50 -8.71
CA GLU A 96 -8.60 -11.80 -9.35
C GLU A 96 -8.45 -11.66 -10.87
N SER A 97 -9.04 -10.62 -11.50
CA SER A 97 -8.87 -10.33 -12.94
C SER A 97 -7.42 -10.03 -13.34
N ILE A 98 -6.60 -9.57 -12.40
CA ILE A 98 -5.16 -9.36 -12.60
C ILE A 98 -4.34 -10.59 -12.20
N GLY A 99 -4.97 -11.71 -11.84
CA GLY A 99 -4.30 -12.94 -11.39
C GLY A 99 -3.80 -12.89 -9.94
N GLY A 100 -4.29 -11.93 -9.15
CA GLY A 100 -4.03 -11.88 -7.71
C GLY A 100 -4.96 -12.80 -6.91
N ARG A 101 -4.63 -13.02 -5.64
CA ARG A 101 -5.49 -13.73 -4.68
C ARG A 101 -6.16 -12.75 -3.72
N PHE A 102 -7.49 -12.78 -3.67
CA PHE A 102 -8.26 -11.89 -2.81
C PHE A 102 -8.58 -12.54 -1.45
N PHE A 103 -8.67 -11.71 -0.40
CA PHE A 103 -9.13 -12.10 0.92
C PHE A 103 -10.18 -11.12 1.47
N PRO A 104 -11.36 -11.61 1.91
CA PRO A 104 -12.47 -10.78 2.34
C PRO A 104 -12.36 -10.36 3.82
N PHE A 105 -11.32 -9.59 4.18
CA PHE A 105 -11.18 -9.08 5.55
C PHE A 105 -10.59 -7.67 5.59
N ALA A 106 -10.96 -6.91 6.62
CA ALA A 106 -10.35 -5.63 6.95
C ALA A 106 -9.07 -5.84 7.78
N VAL A 107 -8.07 -4.99 7.56
CA VAL A 107 -6.88 -4.91 8.42
C VAL A 107 -7.07 -3.74 9.38
N GLY A 108 -7.10 -4.03 10.68
CA GLY A 108 -7.26 -3.04 11.74
C GLY A 108 -6.27 -3.26 12.87
N SER A 109 -6.26 -2.34 13.85
CA SER A 109 -5.42 -2.43 15.05
C SER A 109 -5.77 -3.63 15.93
N THR A 110 -7.04 -4.06 15.88
CA THR A 110 -7.57 -5.22 16.61
C THR A 110 -8.37 -6.10 15.65
N SER A 111 -8.35 -7.41 15.87
CA SER A 111 -9.25 -8.34 15.20
C SER A 111 -10.67 -8.15 15.74
N GLY A 112 -11.65 -7.99 14.85
CA GLY A 112 -13.07 -8.04 15.21
C GLY A 112 -13.50 -9.49 15.34
N ASN A 113 -13.75 -9.94 16.57
CA ASN A 113 -14.48 -11.17 16.86
C ASN A 113 -15.79 -10.73 17.53
N ASP A 114 -16.77 -10.32 16.74
CA ASP A 114 -18.16 -10.19 17.20
C ASP A 114 -18.90 -11.50 16.87
#